data_AF-A0A258BKZ0-F1
#
_entry.id   AF-A0A258BKZ0-F1
#
_cell.length_a   1.000
_cell.length_b   1.000
_cell.length_c   1.000
_cell.angle_alpha   90.00
_cell.angle_beta   90.00
_cell.angle_gamma   90.00
#
_symmetry.space_group_name_H-M   'P 1'
#
loop_
_entity.id
_entity.type
_entity.pdbx_description
1 polymer ?
#
loop_
_entity_poly.entity_id
_entity_poly.type
_entity_poly.pdbx_seq_one_letter_code
_entity_poly.pdbx_strand_id
1 'polypeptide(L)'
;MKRPVILLLAAMGLASLAAPSVAVLPAWLIWNASASVPLGLYWVERPTGLEIGDLVAVMPPAPLAAFMVTRGYIGADVPLLKHVAGLPGQRVCRSGATIT
;
A
#
# COMPACT_ATOMS: atom_id res chain seq x y z
N MET A 1 -27.70 28.76 -19.05
CA MET A 1 -26.25 28.44 -18.99
C MET A 1 -25.83 27.65 -17.73
N LYS A 2 -26.50 27.77 -16.57
CA LYS A 2 -26.10 27.03 -15.33
C LYS A 2 -26.57 25.56 -15.26
N ARG A 3 -27.75 25.25 -15.79
CA ARG A 3 -28.33 23.89 -15.82
C ARG A 3 -27.46 22.82 -16.51
N PRO A 4 -26.91 23.04 -17.72
CA PRO A 4 -26.04 22.04 -18.34
C PRO A 4 -24.73 21.85 -17.58
N VAL A 5 -24.19 22.91 -16.95
CA VAL A 5 -22.99 22.83 -16.11
C VAL A 5 -23.24 21.98 -14.86
N ILE A 6 -24.38 22.16 -14.20
CA ILE A 6 -24.76 21.34 -13.03
C ILE A 6 -24.91 19.87 -13.42
N LEU A 7 -25.58 19.58 -14.54
CA LEU A 7 -25.75 18.20 -15.03
C LEU A 7 -24.41 17.55 -15.38
N LEU A 8 -23.49 18.28 -16.02
CA LEU A 8 -22.15 17.80 -16.33
C LEU A 8 -21.33 17.49 -15.07
N LEU A 9 -21.34 18.39 -14.07
CA LEU A 9 -20.64 18.17 -12.81
C LEU A 9 -21.22 16.98 -12.03
N ALA A 10 -22.54 16.85 -11.99
CA ALA A 10 -23.21 15.72 -11.34
C ALA A 10 -22.88 14.38 -12.04
N ALA A 11 -22.92 14.36 -13.38
CA ALA A 11 -22.54 13.18 -14.15
C ALA A 11 -21.07 12.80 -13.93
N MET A 12 -20.17 13.78 -13.88
CA MET A 12 -18.75 13.55 -13.61
C MET A 12 -18.50 13.01 -12.21
N GLY A 13 -19.16 13.58 -11.19
CA GLY A 13 -19.09 13.05 -9.82
C GLY A 13 -19.59 11.61 -9.71
N LEU A 14 -20.73 11.31 -10.36
CA LEU A 14 -21.29 9.96 -10.39
C LEU A 14 -20.35 8.97 -11.09
N ALA A 15 -19.74 9.38 -12.22
CA ALA A 15 -18.75 8.58 -12.92
C ALA A 15 -17.51 8.30 -12.06
N SER A 16 -17.00 9.30 -11.32
CA SER A 16 -15.86 9.13 -10.40
C SER A 16 -16.17 8.15 -9.26
N LEU A 17 -17.37 8.22 -8.69
CA LEU A 17 -17.82 7.28 -7.64
C LEU A 17 -18.01 5.86 -8.17
N ALA A 18 -18.46 5.72 -9.43
CA ALA A 18 -18.67 4.41 -10.06
C ALA A 18 -17.37 3.77 -10.59
N ALA A 19 -16.35 4.57 -10.93
CA ALA A 19 -15.09 4.09 -11.50
C ALA A 19 -14.46 2.86 -10.81
N PRO A 20 -14.30 2.79 -9.46
CA PRO A 20 -13.71 1.64 -8.79
C PRO A 20 -14.56 0.36 -8.87
N SER A 21 -15.84 0.44 -9.23
CA SER A 21 -16.69 -0.74 -9.40
C SER A 21 -16.48 -1.47 -10.74
N VAL A 22 -15.88 -0.76 -11.72
CA VAL A 22 -15.67 -1.27 -13.09
C VAL A 22 -14.20 -1.54 -13.39
N ALA A 23 -13.27 -0.95 -12.62
CA ALA A 23 -11.84 -1.13 -12.79
C ALA A 23 -11.14 -1.22 -11.44
N VAL A 24 -10.14 -2.11 -11.34
CA VAL A 24 -9.19 -2.11 -10.22
C VAL A 24 -8.26 -0.93 -10.42
N LEU A 25 -8.52 0.16 -9.71
CA LEU A 25 -7.63 1.32 -9.70
C LEU A 25 -6.43 1.01 -8.80
N PRO A 26 -5.19 1.31 -9.21
CA PRO A 26 -4.04 1.18 -8.34
C PRO A 26 -4.25 2.09 -7.11
N ALA A 27 -4.18 1.50 -5.92
CA ALA A 27 -4.27 2.25 -4.68
C ALA A 27 -2.97 3.01 -4.45
N TRP A 28 -2.90 4.26 -4.92
CA TRP A 28 -1.80 5.17 -4.61
C TRP A 28 -1.83 5.66 -3.16
N LEU A 29 -2.88 5.37 -2.41
CA LEU A 29 -3.06 5.81 -1.04
C LEU A 29 -3.27 4.61 -0.12
N ILE A 30 -2.43 4.49 0.91
CA ILE A 30 -2.52 3.46 1.95
C ILE A 30 -2.69 4.13 3.30
N TRP A 31 -3.66 3.68 4.09
CA TRP A 31 -3.78 4.06 5.49
C TRP A 31 -3.05 3.05 6.38
N ASN A 32 -1.98 3.48 7.06
CA ASN A 32 -1.31 2.67 8.07
C ASN A 32 -2.04 2.75 9.40
N ALA A 33 -2.77 1.69 9.75
CA ALA A 33 -3.46 1.55 11.02
C ALA A 33 -2.60 0.90 12.12
N SER A 34 -1.34 0.55 11.83
CA SER A 34 -0.46 -0.16 12.76
C SER A 34 0.71 0.70 13.23
N ALA A 35 1.11 0.56 14.49
CA ALA A 35 2.25 1.32 15.04
C ALA A 35 3.63 0.79 14.61
N SER A 36 3.73 -0.03 13.55
CA SER A 36 5.03 -0.54 13.08
C SER A 36 5.86 0.50 12.33
N VAL A 37 5.19 1.48 11.74
CA VAL A 37 5.72 2.73 11.18
C VAL A 37 4.76 3.85 11.59
N PRO A 38 5.05 5.15 11.34
CA PRO A 38 4.14 6.22 11.74
C PRO A 38 2.69 5.98 11.27
N LEU A 39 1.71 6.25 12.13
CA LEU A 39 0.30 6.14 11.77
C LEU A 39 -0.07 7.24 10.78
N GLY A 40 -0.86 6.92 9.74
CA GLY A 40 -1.32 7.93 8.80
C GLY A 40 -1.51 7.46 7.36
N LEU A 41 -1.65 8.43 6.48
CA LEU A 41 -1.89 8.23 5.06
C LEU A 41 -0.56 8.32 4.28
N TYR A 42 -0.30 7.31 3.47
CA TYR A 42 0.91 7.17 2.67
C TYR A 42 0.57 7.23 1.18
N TRP A 43 1.36 7.97 0.42
CA TRP A 43 1.32 7.97 -1.04
C TRP A 43 2.30 6.92 -1.59
N VAL A 44 1.84 6.09 -2.52
CA VAL A 44 2.61 4.97 -3.08
C VAL A 44 3.02 5.29 -4.51
N GLU A 45 4.33 5.22 -4.75
CA GLU A 45 4.93 5.45 -6.06
C GLU A 45 5.64 4.20 -6.55
N ARG A 46 5.94 4.17 -7.86
CA ARG A 46 6.78 3.10 -8.41
C ARG A 46 8.19 3.24 -7.85
N PRO A 47 8.83 2.15 -7.42
CA PRO A 47 10.18 2.22 -6.86
C PRO A 47 11.18 2.68 -7.94
N THR A 48 11.98 3.70 -7.62
CA THR A 48 13.02 4.24 -8.50
C THR A 48 14.38 4.17 -7.80
N GLY A 49 15.02 3.00 -7.84
CA GLY A 49 16.28 2.74 -7.13
C GLY A 49 16.03 2.66 -5.62
N LEU A 50 16.03 1.44 -5.08
CA LEU A 50 15.81 1.23 -3.64
C LEU A 50 17.12 1.38 -2.87
N GLU A 51 17.05 2.06 -1.74
CA GLU A 51 18.12 2.21 -0.76
C GLU A 51 17.77 1.51 0.56
N ILE A 52 18.79 1.21 1.38
CA ILE A 52 18.56 0.70 2.73
C ILE A 52 17.88 1.80 3.55
N GLY A 53 16.82 1.43 4.27
CA GLY A 53 16.02 2.37 5.04
C GLY A 53 14.83 2.95 4.29
N ASP A 54 14.68 2.68 2.99
CA ASP A 54 13.48 3.08 2.25
C ASP A 54 12.24 2.38 2.81
N LEU A 55 11.13 3.12 2.89
CA LEU A 55 9.84 2.58 3.28
C LEU A 55 9.10 2.09 2.02
N VAL A 56 8.79 0.80 1.98
CA VAL A 56 8.13 0.17 0.83
C VAL A 56 6.79 -0.47 1.22
N ALA A 57 5.83 -0.40 0.29
CA ALA A 57 4.63 -1.21 0.33
C ALA A 57 4.90 -2.55 -0.36
N VAL A 58 4.81 -3.64 0.39
CA VAL A 58 5.12 -4.99 -0.10
C VAL A 58 3.98 -5.96 0.18
N MET A 59 3.61 -6.73 -0.85
CA MET A 59 2.68 -7.85 -0.69
C MET A 59 3.40 -9.04 -0.04
N PRO A 60 2.90 -9.55 1.10
CA PRO A 60 3.48 -10.76 1.69
C PRO A 60 3.36 -11.95 0.72
N PRO A 61 4.33 -12.88 0.71
CA PRO A 61 4.19 -14.14 -0.03
C PRO A 61 2.92 -14.88 0.38
N ALA A 62 2.26 -15.56 -0.57
CA ALA A 62 0.93 -16.15 -0.37
C ALA A 62 0.77 -16.99 0.92
N PRO A 63 1.73 -17.87 1.32
CA PRO A 63 1.61 -18.61 2.58
C PRO A 63 1.60 -17.70 3.82
N LEU A 64 2.42 -16.64 3.81
CA LEU A 64 2.50 -15.68 4.90
C LEU A 64 1.25 -14.77 4.93
N ALA A 65 0.80 -14.32 3.76
CA ALA A 65 -0.44 -13.54 3.64
C ALA A 65 -1.63 -14.31 4.21
N ALA A 66 -1.80 -15.58 3.81
CA ALA A 66 -2.87 -16.45 4.30
C ALA A 66 -2.81 -16.61 5.83
N PHE A 67 -1.63 -16.90 6.39
CA PHE A 67 -1.44 -16.97 7.83
C PHE A 67 -1.85 -15.68 8.56
N MET A 68 -1.42 -14.52 8.06
CA MET A 68 -1.72 -13.23 8.67
C MET A 68 -3.22 -12.89 8.59
N VAL A 69 -3.89 -13.23 7.47
CA VAL A 69 -5.33 -13.06 7.30
C VAL A 69 -6.11 -13.97 8.24
N THR A 70 -5.77 -15.26 8.33
CA THR A 70 -6.44 -16.20 9.24
C THR A 70 -6.33 -15.77 10.71
N ARG A 71 -5.23 -15.09 11.07
CA ARG A 71 -5.01 -14.55 12.42
C ARG A 71 -5.61 -13.16 12.64
N GLY A 72 -6.20 -12.54 11.61
CA GLY A 72 -6.78 -11.21 11.67
C GLY A 72 -5.76 -10.08 11.81
N TYR A 73 -4.50 -10.31 11.42
CA TYR A 73 -3.45 -9.28 11.48
C TYR A 73 -3.59 -8.24 10.37
N ILE A 74 -4.00 -8.68 9.18
CA ILE A 74 -4.27 -7.82 8.01
C ILE A 74 -5.48 -8.37 7.24
N GLY A 75 -6.09 -7.52 6.41
CA GLY A 75 -7.08 -7.97 5.42
C GLY A 75 -6.44 -8.72 4.25
N ALA A 76 -7.27 -9.43 3.48
CA ALA A 76 -6.83 -10.01 2.21
C ALA A 76 -6.36 -8.90 1.25
N ASP A 77 -5.31 -9.18 0.48
CA ASP A 77 -4.73 -8.26 -0.50
C ASP A 77 -4.23 -6.92 0.07
N VAL A 78 -3.97 -6.85 1.38
CA VAL A 78 -3.43 -5.66 2.05
C VAL A 78 -1.89 -5.71 2.07
N PRO A 79 -1.20 -4.69 1.53
CA PRO A 79 0.27 -4.62 1.59
C PRO A 79 0.75 -4.27 2.99
N LEU A 80 1.99 -4.65 3.30
CA LEU A 80 2.70 -4.22 4.50
C LEU A 80 3.60 -3.02 4.19
N LEU A 81 3.70 -2.08 5.13
CA LEU A 81 4.73 -1.05 5.12
C LEU A 81 5.94 -1.53 5.92
N LYS A 82 7.09 -1.64 5.28
CA LYS A 82 8.34 -2.11 5.89
C LYS A 82 9.54 -1.32 5.36
N HIS A 83 10.57 -1.18 6.20
CA HIS A 83 11.84 -0.62 5.78
C HIS A 83 12.68 -1.68 5.06
N VAL A 84 13.37 -1.29 3.99
CA VAL A 84 14.36 -2.12 3.29
C VAL A 84 15.57 -2.31 4.19
N ALA A 85 15.85 -3.56 4.58
CA ALA A 85 16.99 -3.90 5.43
C ALA A 85 18.23 -4.35 4.63
N GLY A 86 18.08 -4.70 3.35
CA GLY A 86 19.16 -5.15 2.51
C GLY A 86 18.79 -5.21 1.03
N LEU A 87 19.82 -5.13 0.19
CA LEU A 87 19.73 -5.09 -1.27
C LEU A 87 20.38 -6.34 -1.90
N PRO A 88 20.12 -6.61 -3.20
CA PRO A 88 20.77 -7.72 -3.90
C PRO A 88 22.30 -7.70 -3.75
N GLY A 89 22.87 -8.87 -3.47
CA GLY A 89 24.32 -9.05 -3.26
C GLY A 89 24.81 -8.83 -1.81
N GLN A 90 23.96 -8.31 -0.93
CA GLN A 90 24.30 -8.15 0.49
C GLN A 90 24.04 -9.42 1.29
N ARG A 91 24.84 -9.62 2.34
CA ARG A 91 24.63 -10.69 3.33
C ARG A 91 23.88 -10.10 4.51
N VAL A 92 22.71 -10.66 4.79
CA VAL A 92 21.91 -10.29 5.97
C VAL A 92 22.15 -11.30 7.07
N CYS A 93 22.63 -10.83 8.21
CA CYS A 93 22.85 -11.59 9.44
C CYS A 93 21.84 -11.15 10.50
N ARG A 94 21.41 -12.10 11.34
CA ARG A 94 20.58 -11.82 12.51
C ARG A 94 21.26 -12.32 13.78
N SER A 95 21.46 -11.42 14.74
CA SER A 95 21.90 -11.77 16.10
C SER A 95 20.86 -11.25 17.11
N GLY A 96 20.03 -12.16 17.63
CA GLY A 96 18.92 -11.79 18.50
C GLY A 96 17.88 -10.91 17.78
N ALA A 97 17.75 -9.65 18.22
CA ALA A 97 16.89 -8.64 17.60
C ALA A 97 17.64 -7.73 16.60
N THR A 98 18.97 -7.86 16.50
CA THR A 98 19.81 -7.04 15.63
C THR A 98 19.89 -7.66 14.24
N ILE A 99 19.69 -6.83 13.21
CA ILE A 99 19.86 -7.17 11.79
C ILE A 99 21.03 -6.34 11.24
N THR A 100 21.98 -6.99 10.57
CA THR A 100 23.17 -6.38 9.95
C THR A 100 23.43 -6.97 8.57
#